data_AF-Q88EL1-F1
#
_entry.id   AF-Q88EL1-F1
#
_cell.length_a   1.000
_cell.length_b   1.000
_cell.length_c   1.000
_cell.angle_alpha   90.00
_cell.angle_beta   90.00
_cell.angle_gamma   90.00
#
_symmetry.space_group_name_H-M   'P 1'
#
loop_
_entity.id
_entity.type
_entity.pdbx_description
1 polymer ?
#
loop_
_entity_poly.entity_id
_entity_poly.type
_entity_poly.pdbx_seq_one_letter_code
_entity_poly.pdbx_strand_id
1 'polypeptide(L)'
;MWIVLDTNIYFNQWLLEGANFRVFRNFCNNTGATLLLPEVVKQEVQNKYDGELAQARIELDKLAAKFSKLGVECPSNLVVSDDYDFDQLVREQYRNVILVPYSGVAHEQLVEKALAPKLPFREKEKGYRDALMWLSILDYVKESGFKESIHFVNANSKDFYSNKSGGLTLHEDLKDDLRARNMETNIIPYTSLNEFVEGHVLQELHGVDWMDFYSEFNGELDSDVCVEAIAWLDECSLSVLREKLVEANYPGLIMDGVFAASFETWDGVEDSDILAMRKIDEDRYFIDYAFDIRGLEVKLLSSPTSPASGYFGAYIDVEIDNDLATTSFFTRADFKASVVFNITAEVVEDVDVTSFKFRPR
;
A
#
# COMPACT_ATOMS: atom_id res chain seq x y z
N MET A 1 -7.08 -2.39 12.12
CA MET A 1 -5.87 -1.74 12.66
C MET A 1 -6.07 -0.23 12.81
N TRP A 2 -5.62 0.35 13.94
CA TRP A 2 -5.66 1.79 14.20
C TRP A 2 -4.25 2.38 14.38
N ILE A 3 -4.09 3.64 13.98
CA ILE A 3 -2.82 4.38 13.99
C ILE A 3 -3.04 5.78 14.58
N VAL A 4 -2.11 6.24 15.40
CA VAL A 4 -2.07 7.60 15.98
C VAL A 4 -0.71 8.22 15.66
N LEU A 5 -0.69 9.45 15.16
CA LEU A 5 0.52 10.27 15.00
C LEU A 5 0.51 11.45 15.98
N ASP A 6 1.63 11.70 16.66
CA ASP A 6 1.82 12.89 17.51
C ASP A 6 2.14 14.15 16.69
N THR A 7 1.92 15.34 17.26
CA THR A 7 2.20 16.66 16.67
C THR A 7 3.65 16.79 16.16
N ASN A 8 4.61 16.08 16.78
CA ASN A 8 6.01 16.10 16.35
C ASN A 8 6.25 15.42 15.00
N ILE A 9 5.38 14.50 14.56
CA ILE A 9 5.50 13.79 13.29
C ILE A 9 5.10 14.69 12.11
N TYR A 10 4.12 15.57 12.31
CA TYR A 10 3.63 16.53 11.31
C TYR A 10 4.51 17.80 11.17
N PHE A 11 5.41 18.05 12.11
CA PHE A 11 6.20 19.28 12.14
C PHE A 11 7.12 19.40 10.92
N ASN A 12 7.13 20.56 10.25
CA ASN A 12 7.80 20.80 8.97
C ASN A 12 7.33 19.87 7.81
N GLN A 13 6.17 19.23 7.96
CA GLN A 13 5.54 18.39 6.93
C GLN A 13 4.11 18.88 6.67
N TRP A 14 3.90 20.19 6.65
CA TRP A 14 2.60 20.86 6.68
C TRP A 14 1.62 20.38 5.62
N LEU A 15 2.09 20.15 4.39
CA LEU A 15 1.26 19.68 3.27
C LEU A 15 1.12 18.15 3.21
N LEU A 16 1.73 17.40 4.14
CA LEU A 16 1.79 15.93 4.16
C LEU A 16 2.45 15.30 2.91
N GLU A 17 3.18 16.10 2.13
CA GLU A 17 3.90 15.68 0.92
C GLU A 17 5.36 15.27 1.19
N GLY A 18 5.66 14.81 2.40
CA GLY A 18 6.92 14.12 2.72
C GLY A 18 6.92 12.71 2.14
N ALA A 19 8.09 12.18 1.76
CA ALA A 19 8.20 10.83 1.21
C ALA A 19 7.54 9.77 2.11
N ASN A 20 7.83 9.80 3.43
CA ASN A 20 7.22 8.89 4.39
C ASN A 20 5.73 9.14 4.60
N PHE A 21 5.23 10.38 4.44
CA PHE A 21 3.80 10.66 4.51
C PHE A 21 3.05 10.17 3.27
N ARG A 22 3.61 10.29 2.06
CA ARG A 22 3.04 9.68 0.85
C ARG A 22 2.94 8.17 0.98
N VAL A 23 4.02 7.51 1.40
CA VAL A 23 4.04 6.05 1.59
C VAL A 23 3.06 5.61 2.69
N PHE A 24 3.00 6.36 3.80
CA PHE A 24 2.03 6.14 4.88
C PHE A 24 0.56 6.34 4.45
N ARG A 25 0.29 7.38 3.66
CA ARG A 25 -1.03 7.69 3.07
C ARG A 25 -1.52 6.53 2.22
N ASN A 26 -0.69 6.09 1.26
CA ASN A 26 -1.01 4.97 0.38
C ASN A 26 -1.29 3.70 1.20
N PHE A 27 -0.44 3.39 2.18
CA PHE A 27 -0.64 2.27 3.09
C PHE A 27 -1.98 2.34 3.84
N CYS A 28 -2.36 3.50 4.40
CA CYS A 28 -3.63 3.65 5.12
C CYS A 28 -4.85 3.50 4.19
N ASN A 29 -4.78 4.08 2.99
CA ASN A 29 -5.86 4.05 2.01
C ASN A 29 -6.06 2.65 1.40
N ASN A 30 -4.97 1.90 1.20
CA ASN A 30 -4.99 0.54 0.63
C ASN A 30 -5.39 -0.53 1.66
N THR A 31 -4.85 -0.48 2.88
CA THR A 31 -5.16 -1.48 3.93
C THR A 31 -6.47 -1.21 4.68
N GLY A 32 -7.08 -0.04 4.45
CA GLY A 32 -8.23 0.43 5.23
C GLY A 32 -7.90 0.80 6.68
N ALA A 33 -6.61 0.89 7.05
CA ALA A 33 -6.20 1.31 8.39
C ALA A 33 -6.78 2.68 8.76
N THR A 34 -7.18 2.85 10.01
CA THR A 34 -7.81 4.09 10.48
C THR A 34 -6.80 5.00 11.16
N LEU A 35 -6.69 6.24 10.66
CA LEU A 35 -5.98 7.31 11.34
C LEU A 35 -6.87 7.90 12.43
N LEU A 36 -6.50 7.68 13.68
CA LEU A 36 -7.03 8.42 14.81
C LEU A 36 -6.28 9.76 14.90
N LEU A 37 -7.01 10.86 14.75
CA LEU A 37 -6.51 12.23 14.85
C LEU A 37 -7.00 12.85 16.18
N PRO A 38 -6.17 12.92 17.23
CA PRO A 38 -6.54 13.61 18.46
C PRO A 38 -6.79 15.10 18.19
N GLU A 39 -7.89 15.63 18.70
CA GLU A 39 -8.26 17.04 18.48
C GLU A 39 -7.19 18.00 19.02
N VAL A 40 -6.51 17.63 20.11
CA VAL A 40 -5.38 18.41 20.65
C VAL A 40 -4.19 18.43 19.69
N VAL A 41 -3.85 17.31 19.05
CA VAL A 41 -2.78 17.24 18.03
C VAL A 41 -3.14 18.12 16.83
N LYS A 42 -4.39 18.02 16.36
CA LYS A 42 -4.90 18.85 15.27
C LYS A 42 -4.74 20.34 15.55
N GLN A 43 -5.22 20.78 16.71
CA GLN A 43 -5.11 22.17 17.14
C GLN A 43 -3.64 22.60 17.30
N GLU A 44 -2.76 21.74 17.79
CA GLU A 44 -1.33 22.06 17.89
C GLU A 44 -0.63 22.18 16.53
N VAL A 45 -0.92 21.32 15.55
CA VAL A 45 -0.30 21.39 14.22
C VAL A 45 -0.72 22.68 13.51
N GLN A 46 -2.01 23.02 13.55
CA GLN A 46 -2.54 24.28 13.02
C GLN A 46 -1.82 25.50 13.64
N ASN A 47 -1.82 25.61 14.98
CA ASN A 47 -1.19 26.73 15.68
C ASN A 47 0.32 26.86 15.38
N LYS A 48 1.02 25.75 15.13
CA LYS A 48 2.44 25.78 14.73
C LYS A 48 2.62 26.28 13.29
N TYR A 49 1.78 25.82 12.35
CA TYR A 49 1.79 26.32 10.98
C TYR A 49 1.52 27.85 10.94
N ASP A 50 0.49 28.31 11.64
CA ASP A 50 0.12 29.73 11.70
C ASP A 50 1.28 30.60 12.23
N GLY A 51 2.00 30.08 13.23
CA GLY A 51 3.20 30.71 13.79
C GLY A 51 4.37 30.80 12.82
N GLU A 52 4.69 29.71 12.11
CA GLU A 52 5.75 29.68 11.08
C GLU A 52 5.39 30.59 9.90
N LEU A 53 4.13 30.60 9.45
CA LEU A 53 3.65 31.50 8.40
C LEU A 53 3.75 32.98 8.81
N ALA A 54 3.40 33.31 10.05
CA ALA A 54 3.57 34.66 10.60
C ALA A 54 5.05 35.07 10.66
N GLN A 55 5.94 34.17 11.09
CA GLN A 55 7.38 34.42 11.12
C GLN A 55 7.96 34.62 9.71
N ALA A 56 7.58 33.79 8.74
CA ALA A 56 8.01 33.91 7.35
C ALA A 56 7.56 35.24 6.72
N ARG A 57 6.35 35.72 7.01
CA ARG A 57 5.86 37.05 6.60
C ARG A 57 6.73 38.17 7.19
N ILE A 58 7.05 38.11 8.48
CA ILE A 58 7.93 39.09 9.15
C ILE A 58 9.35 39.11 8.53
N GLU A 59 9.85 37.97 8.07
CA GLU A 59 11.15 37.89 7.39
C GLU A 59 11.11 38.43 5.95
N LEU A 60 10.03 38.16 5.22
CA LEU A 60 9.78 38.75 3.91
C LEU A 60 9.71 40.29 3.99
N ASP A 61 8.99 40.85 4.97
CA ASP A 61 8.89 42.29 5.19
C ASP A 61 10.26 42.93 5.48
N LYS A 62 11.09 42.29 6.32
CA LYS A 62 12.46 42.73 6.61
C LYS A 62 13.33 42.72 5.34
N LEU A 63 13.14 41.71 4.48
CA LEU A 63 13.89 41.58 3.23
C LEU A 63 13.44 42.62 2.19
N ALA A 64 12.14 42.84 2.04
CA ALA A 64 11.58 43.89 1.19
C ALA A 64 12.10 45.28 1.61
N ALA A 65 12.08 45.59 2.91
CA ALA A 65 12.63 46.83 3.45
C ALA A 65 14.16 46.99 3.23
N LYS A 66 14.89 45.89 3.03
CA LYS A 66 16.32 45.91 2.65
C LYS A 66 16.49 46.22 1.15
N PHE A 67 15.65 45.66 0.28
CA PHE A 67 15.65 45.96 -1.16
C PHE A 67 15.25 47.41 -1.45
N SER A 68 14.22 47.94 -0.78
CA SER A 68 13.81 49.35 -0.95
C SER A 68 14.92 50.35 -0.61
N LYS A 69 15.77 50.04 0.39
CA LYS A 69 16.95 50.85 0.74
C LYS A 69 18.04 50.86 -0.34
N LEU A 70 18.03 49.89 -1.25
CA LEU A 70 18.93 49.80 -2.41
C LEU A 70 18.29 50.39 -3.68
N GLY A 71 17.10 51.00 -3.59
CA GLY A 71 16.38 51.56 -4.73
C GLY A 71 15.62 50.53 -5.58
N VAL A 72 15.41 49.32 -5.06
CA VAL A 72 14.62 48.27 -5.73
C VAL A 72 13.22 48.22 -5.12
N GLU A 73 12.19 48.44 -5.94
CA GLU A 73 10.80 48.19 -5.52
C GLU A 73 10.54 46.68 -5.47
N CYS A 74 10.09 46.19 -4.30
CA CYS A 74 9.56 44.85 -4.15
C CYS A 74 8.02 44.89 -4.14
N PRO A 75 7.33 44.00 -4.87
CA PRO A 75 5.88 43.85 -4.74
C PRO A 75 5.53 43.37 -3.32
N SER A 76 4.84 44.19 -2.54
CA SER A 76 4.54 43.92 -1.12
C SER A 76 3.45 42.87 -0.88
N ASN A 77 2.72 42.47 -1.94
CA ASN A 77 1.43 41.79 -1.83
C ASN A 77 1.41 40.38 -2.48
N LEU A 78 2.55 39.71 -2.59
CA LEU A 78 2.68 38.45 -3.34
C LEU A 78 2.07 37.20 -2.65
N VAL A 79 1.74 37.26 -1.36
CA VAL A 79 1.25 36.10 -0.59
C VAL A 79 -0.21 36.30 -0.19
N VAL A 80 -1.10 36.11 -1.16
CA VAL A 80 -2.45 35.60 -0.89
C VAL A 80 -2.27 34.13 -0.51
N SER A 81 -2.52 33.80 0.74
CA SER A 81 -2.60 32.40 1.17
C SER A 81 -4.03 31.95 0.94
N ASP A 82 -4.21 30.75 0.39
CA ASP A 82 -5.42 30.00 0.69
C ASP A 82 -5.45 29.73 2.22
N ASP A 83 -6.64 29.68 2.82
CA ASP A 83 -6.78 29.37 4.24
C ASP A 83 -6.37 27.91 4.46
N TYR A 84 -5.22 27.70 5.10
CA TYR A 84 -4.73 26.38 5.46
C TYR A 84 -5.56 25.83 6.62
N ASP A 85 -6.35 24.79 6.37
CA ASP A 85 -7.07 24.01 7.37
C ASP A 85 -6.47 22.59 7.44
N PHE A 86 -5.83 22.28 8.57
CA PHE A 86 -5.22 20.97 8.80
C PHE A 86 -6.25 19.82 8.98
N ASP A 87 -7.48 20.08 9.45
CA ASP A 87 -8.55 19.05 9.50
C ASP A 87 -8.95 18.67 8.07
N GLN A 88 -9.17 19.68 7.22
CA GLN A 88 -9.55 19.49 5.83
C GLN A 88 -8.46 18.74 5.07
N LEU A 89 -7.20 19.20 5.17
CA LEU A 89 -6.06 18.55 4.52
C LEU A 89 -5.94 17.07 4.92
N VAL A 90 -6.06 16.73 6.20
CA VAL A 90 -6.01 15.32 6.63
C VAL A 90 -7.22 14.53 6.10
N ARG A 91 -8.42 15.11 6.05
CA ARG A 91 -9.61 14.42 5.52
C ARG A 91 -9.60 14.20 4.01
N GLU A 92 -8.97 15.10 3.26
CA GLU A 92 -8.81 14.96 1.80
C GLU A 92 -7.77 13.88 1.46
N GLN A 93 -6.77 13.70 2.31
CA GLN A 93 -5.63 12.81 2.04
C GLN A 93 -5.85 11.36 2.51
N TYR A 94 -6.66 11.12 3.54
CA TYR A 94 -6.86 9.80 4.14
C TYR A 94 -8.34 9.37 4.13
N ARG A 95 -8.62 8.17 3.62
CA ARG A 95 -9.97 7.62 3.48
C ARG A 95 -10.68 7.39 4.82
N ASN A 96 -9.94 6.98 5.85
CA ASN A 96 -10.46 6.58 7.16
C ASN A 96 -9.85 7.42 8.28
N VAL A 97 -10.44 8.59 8.57
CA VAL A 97 -10.01 9.50 9.64
C VAL A 97 -11.07 9.63 10.72
N ILE A 98 -10.68 9.35 11.97
CA ILE A 98 -11.51 9.57 13.16
C ILE A 98 -10.92 10.72 13.97
N LEU A 99 -11.69 11.80 14.14
CA LEU A 99 -11.34 12.87 15.07
C LEU A 99 -11.65 12.39 16.49
N VAL A 100 -10.64 12.33 17.35
CA VAL A 100 -10.76 11.91 18.76
C VAL A 100 -10.83 13.16 19.64
N PRO A 101 -12.02 13.53 20.17
CA PRO A 101 -12.17 14.74 20.99
C PRO A 101 -11.56 14.55 22.37
N TYR A 102 -11.01 15.61 22.94
CA TYR A 102 -10.52 15.60 24.34
C TYR A 102 -11.56 16.08 25.36
N SER A 103 -12.73 16.53 24.92
CA SER A 103 -13.80 17.06 25.77
C SER A 103 -14.41 16.04 26.73
N GLY A 104 -14.27 14.74 26.45
CA GLY A 104 -14.67 13.65 27.34
C GLY A 104 -13.67 13.34 28.47
N VAL A 105 -12.43 13.83 28.39
CA VAL A 105 -11.38 13.52 29.40
C VAL A 105 -11.73 14.21 30.72
N ALA A 106 -11.88 13.42 31.78
CA ALA A 106 -12.23 13.95 33.09
C ALA A 106 -11.06 14.77 33.66
N HIS A 107 -11.34 16.02 34.05
CA HIS A 107 -10.32 16.93 34.61
C HIS A 107 -9.62 16.34 35.85
N GLU A 108 -10.35 15.55 36.65
CA GLU A 108 -9.82 14.83 37.80
C GLU A 108 -8.66 13.89 37.43
N GLN A 109 -8.74 13.17 36.30
CA GLN A 109 -7.67 12.27 35.84
C GLN A 109 -6.38 13.02 35.44
N LEU A 110 -6.52 14.23 34.88
CA LEU A 110 -5.39 15.11 34.56
C LEU A 110 -4.73 15.64 35.84
N VAL A 111 -5.54 16.03 36.83
CA VAL A 111 -5.06 16.46 38.15
C VAL A 111 -4.37 15.32 38.89
N GLU A 112 -4.90 14.10 38.86
CA GLU A 112 -4.27 12.92 39.46
C GLU A 112 -2.88 12.63 38.86
N LYS A 113 -2.74 12.67 37.52
CA LYS A 113 -1.43 12.53 36.85
C LYS A 113 -0.47 13.70 37.13
N ALA A 114 -0.98 14.91 37.36
CA ALA A 114 -0.15 16.06 37.73
C ALA A 114 0.34 15.98 39.19
N LEU A 115 -0.46 15.44 40.11
CA LEU A 115 -0.13 15.30 41.53
C LEU A 115 0.75 14.08 41.83
N ALA A 116 0.52 12.96 41.14
CA ALA A 116 1.39 11.80 41.17
C ALA A 116 2.15 11.76 39.84
N PRO A 117 3.41 12.28 39.76
CA PRO A 117 4.09 12.63 38.51
C PRO A 117 4.45 11.39 37.68
N LYS A 118 3.43 10.88 37.00
CA LYS A 118 3.42 9.72 36.12
C LYS A 118 3.40 10.20 34.69
N LEU A 119 4.09 9.47 33.82
CA LEU A 119 4.14 9.83 32.42
C LEU A 119 2.73 9.89 31.76
N PRO A 120 2.55 10.77 30.75
CA PRO A 120 3.55 11.70 30.20
C PRO A 120 3.68 13.02 31.00
N PHE A 121 3.01 13.19 32.14
CA PHE A 121 3.23 14.34 33.01
C PHE A 121 4.63 14.33 33.64
N ARG A 122 5.24 15.51 33.71
CA ARG A 122 6.54 15.77 34.35
C ARG A 122 6.47 16.98 35.27
N GLU A 123 7.52 17.18 36.06
CA GLU A 123 7.69 18.38 36.89
C GLU A 123 7.49 19.69 36.09
N LYS A 124 6.87 20.68 36.75
CA LYS A 124 6.62 22.03 36.23
C LYS A 124 5.66 22.08 35.03
N GLU A 125 4.52 21.40 35.16
CA GLU A 125 3.37 21.46 34.23
C GLU A 125 3.65 20.98 32.79
N LYS A 126 4.85 20.45 32.53
CA LYS A 126 5.17 19.77 31.27
C LYS A 126 4.42 18.45 31.18
N GLY A 127 3.93 18.13 29.99
CA GLY A 127 3.17 16.91 29.74
C GLY A 127 1.65 17.05 29.79
N TYR A 128 1.07 18.22 30.09
CA TYR A 128 -0.39 18.39 30.12
C TYR A 128 -1.05 18.00 28.79
N ARG A 129 -0.51 18.50 27.66
CA ARG A 129 -1.06 18.26 26.32
C ARG A 129 -0.82 16.82 25.86
N ASP A 130 0.36 16.29 26.16
CA ASP A 130 0.71 14.87 25.96
C ASP A 130 -0.23 13.93 26.74
N ALA A 131 -0.58 14.28 27.98
CA ALA A 131 -1.49 13.52 28.83
C ALA A 131 -2.94 13.65 28.38
N LEU A 132 -3.36 14.83 27.93
CA LEU A 132 -4.68 15.06 27.37
C LEU A 132 -4.90 14.22 26.10
N MET A 133 -3.91 14.20 25.19
CA MET A 133 -3.88 13.32 24.02
C MET A 133 -3.96 11.85 24.42
N TRP A 134 -3.11 11.42 25.36
CA TRP A 134 -3.05 10.04 25.81
C TRP A 134 -4.39 9.56 26.39
N LEU A 135 -4.97 10.33 27.31
CA LEU A 135 -6.24 10.00 27.95
C LEU A 135 -7.39 9.98 26.94
N SER A 136 -7.47 10.95 26.01
CA SER A 136 -8.54 10.98 25.01
C SER A 136 -8.50 9.78 24.07
N ILE A 137 -7.31 9.29 23.71
CA ILE A 137 -7.14 8.05 22.94
C ILE A 137 -7.63 6.84 23.77
N LEU A 138 -7.17 6.68 25.01
CA LEU A 138 -7.54 5.52 25.83
C LEU A 138 -9.05 5.44 26.09
N ASP A 139 -9.66 6.58 26.40
CA ASP A 139 -11.09 6.64 26.70
C ASP A 139 -11.92 6.35 25.42
N TYR A 140 -11.54 6.90 24.25
CA TYR A 140 -12.19 6.60 22.96
C TYR A 140 -12.05 5.13 22.52
N VAL A 141 -10.87 4.54 22.70
CA VAL A 141 -10.60 3.12 22.40
C VAL A 141 -11.43 2.19 23.29
N LYS A 142 -11.63 2.58 24.54
CA LYS A 142 -12.47 1.84 25.49
C LYS A 142 -13.95 1.95 25.13
N GLU A 143 -14.44 3.15 24.80
CA GLU A 143 -15.84 3.39 24.43
C GLU A 143 -16.23 2.68 23.12
N SER A 144 -15.34 2.67 22.13
CA SER A 144 -15.53 1.96 20.86
C SER A 144 -15.45 0.44 20.96
N GLY A 145 -14.93 -0.11 22.07
CA GLY A 145 -14.73 -1.55 22.27
C GLY A 145 -13.63 -2.15 21.38
N PHE A 146 -12.69 -1.34 20.88
CA PHE A 146 -11.63 -1.78 19.98
C PHE A 146 -10.57 -2.62 20.71
N LYS A 147 -10.28 -3.82 20.19
CA LYS A 147 -9.42 -4.82 20.85
C LYS A 147 -8.10 -5.14 20.14
N GLU A 148 -7.91 -4.70 18.88
CA GLU A 148 -6.65 -4.94 18.16
C GLU A 148 -5.52 -4.01 18.67
N SER A 149 -4.33 -4.15 18.08
CA SER A 149 -3.20 -3.26 18.36
C SER A 149 -3.40 -1.86 17.79
N ILE A 150 -2.97 -0.84 18.54
CA ILE A 150 -2.85 0.55 18.10
C ILE A 150 -1.37 0.86 17.87
N HIS A 151 -1.08 1.47 16.73
CA HIS A 151 0.27 1.85 16.33
C HIS A 151 0.46 3.32 16.68
N PHE A 152 1.36 3.63 17.60
CA PHE A 152 1.56 4.98 18.13
C PHE A 152 2.90 5.52 17.66
N VAL A 153 2.87 6.53 16.78
CA VAL A 153 4.05 7.13 16.18
C VAL A 153 4.35 8.46 16.87
N ASN A 154 5.43 8.50 17.64
CA ASN A 154 5.79 9.64 18.47
C ASN A 154 7.31 9.71 18.72
N ALA A 155 7.94 10.84 18.36
CA ALA A 155 9.37 11.06 18.56
C ALA A 155 9.78 11.36 20.03
N ASN A 156 8.83 11.69 20.91
CA ASN A 156 9.03 11.99 22.33
C ASN A 156 9.29 10.73 23.19
N SER A 157 10.30 9.94 22.81
CA SER A 157 10.56 8.61 23.38
C SER A 157 10.75 8.60 24.90
N LYS A 158 11.20 9.70 25.51
CA LYS A 158 11.40 9.81 26.96
C LYS A 158 10.12 10.03 27.75
N ASP A 159 9.04 10.45 27.09
CA ASP A 159 7.76 10.81 27.71
C ASP A 159 6.74 9.67 27.59
N PHE A 160 6.96 8.73 26.66
CA PHE A 160 6.06 7.61 26.41
C PHE A 160 6.71 6.22 26.48
N TYR A 161 8.02 6.09 26.25
CA TYR A 161 8.65 4.79 26.05
C TYR A 161 9.70 4.45 27.11
N SER A 162 9.95 3.16 27.27
CA SER A 162 11.04 2.59 28.03
C SER A 162 11.87 1.68 27.13
N ASN A 163 13.18 1.87 27.14
CA ASN A 163 14.12 1.05 26.40
C ASN A 163 14.71 0.01 27.38
N LYS A 164 14.22 -1.22 27.32
CA LYS A 164 14.66 -2.36 28.15
C LYS A 164 15.13 -3.47 27.23
N SER A 165 16.06 -4.29 27.73
CA SER A 165 16.81 -5.34 27.04
C SER A 165 16.01 -6.15 26.00
N GLY A 166 15.94 -5.68 24.76
CA GLY A 166 15.23 -6.34 23.66
C GLY A 166 14.43 -5.43 22.72
N GLY A 167 14.07 -4.20 23.10
CA GLY A 167 13.40 -3.27 22.18
C GLY A 167 12.71 -2.07 22.82
N LEU A 168 12.14 -1.22 21.96
CA LEU A 168 11.31 -0.09 22.36
C LEU A 168 9.95 -0.59 22.86
N THR A 169 9.55 -0.23 24.07
CA THR A 169 8.23 -0.59 24.61
C THR A 169 7.59 0.58 25.34
N LEU A 170 6.26 0.60 25.44
CA LEU A 170 5.53 1.58 26.24
C LEU A 170 6.04 1.61 27.70
N HIS A 171 6.12 2.81 28.31
CA HIS A 171 6.55 2.96 29.72
C HIS A 171 5.57 2.29 30.69
N GLU A 172 6.04 1.90 31.87
CA GLU A 172 5.23 1.13 32.83
C GLU A 172 4.03 1.94 33.36
N ASP A 173 4.20 3.23 33.67
CA ASP A 173 3.11 4.16 34.06
C ASP A 173 1.93 4.14 33.07
N LEU A 174 2.23 4.02 31.77
CA LEU A 174 1.23 4.03 30.71
C LEU A 174 0.61 2.64 30.54
N LYS A 175 1.38 1.56 30.71
CA LYS A 175 0.83 0.20 30.83
C LYS A 175 -0.12 0.08 32.02
N ASP A 176 0.17 0.77 33.12
CA ASP A 176 -0.73 0.86 34.27
C ASP A 176 -2.02 1.61 33.96
N ASP A 177 -2.00 2.64 33.09
CA ASP A 177 -3.24 3.30 32.64
C ASP A 177 -4.15 2.35 31.85
N LEU A 178 -3.58 1.48 31.01
CA LEU A 178 -4.32 0.44 30.28
C LEU A 178 -4.90 -0.62 31.25
N ARG A 179 -4.08 -1.11 32.19
CA ARG A 179 -4.51 -2.07 33.22
C ARG A 179 -5.65 -1.51 34.07
N ALA A 180 -5.51 -0.27 34.56
CA ALA A 180 -6.53 0.41 35.36
C ALA A 180 -7.85 0.61 34.60
N ARG A 181 -7.80 0.71 33.26
CA ARG A 181 -8.97 0.80 32.40
C ARG A 181 -9.56 -0.55 31.99
N ASN A 182 -8.92 -1.67 32.32
CA ASN A 182 -9.22 -3.02 31.82
C ASN A 182 -9.18 -3.12 30.27
N MET A 183 -8.18 -2.51 29.64
CA MET A 183 -7.99 -2.57 28.19
C MET A 183 -7.18 -3.82 27.79
N GLU A 184 -7.69 -4.58 26.82
CA GLU A 184 -7.00 -5.72 26.20
C GLU A 184 -6.12 -5.29 25.01
N THR A 185 -6.35 -4.09 24.48
CA THR A 185 -5.63 -3.42 23.40
C THR A 185 -4.12 -3.33 23.69
N ASN A 186 -3.27 -3.70 22.72
CA ASN A 186 -1.83 -3.44 22.80
C ASN A 186 -1.46 -2.12 22.13
N ILE A 187 -0.46 -1.42 22.66
CA ILE A 187 0.11 -0.21 22.03
C ILE A 187 1.50 -0.53 21.50
N ILE A 188 1.67 -0.45 20.18
CA ILE A 188 2.94 -0.72 19.51
C ILE A 188 3.62 0.63 19.21
N PRO A 189 4.80 0.91 19.81
CA PRO A 189 5.44 2.21 19.71
C PRO A 189 6.35 2.34 18.49
N TYR A 190 6.36 3.53 17.88
CA TYR A 190 7.30 3.94 16.84
C TYR A 190 7.85 5.33 17.20
N THR A 191 9.14 5.56 16.96
CA THR A 191 9.82 6.84 17.19
C THR A 191 9.73 7.81 16.01
N SER A 192 9.39 7.30 14.82
CA SER A 192 9.25 8.11 13.62
C SER A 192 8.28 7.47 12.62
N LEU A 193 7.75 8.29 11.70
CA LEU A 193 6.96 7.76 10.58
C LEU A 193 7.79 6.85 9.68
N ASN A 194 9.10 7.08 9.60
CA ASN A 194 10.03 6.21 8.87
C ASN A 194 10.04 4.79 9.46
N GLU A 195 10.20 4.67 10.78
CA GLU A 195 10.19 3.36 11.48
C GLU A 195 8.86 2.62 11.32
N PHE A 196 7.74 3.35 11.30
CA PHE A 196 6.43 2.77 10.98
C PHE A 196 6.38 2.28 9.52
N VAL A 197 6.84 3.10 8.56
CA VAL A 197 6.88 2.77 7.13
C VAL A 197 7.81 1.59 6.84
N GLU A 198 8.99 1.54 7.46
CA GLU A 198 9.93 0.42 7.35
C GLU A 198 9.40 -0.86 8.01
N GLY A 199 8.60 -0.74 9.08
CA GLY A 199 8.02 -1.88 9.79
C GLY A 199 6.86 -2.57 9.06
N HIS A 200 6.07 -1.84 8.25
CA HIS A 200 4.86 -2.38 7.60
C HIS A 200 4.88 -2.26 6.08
N VAL A 201 5.43 -1.18 5.53
CA VAL A 201 5.30 -0.85 4.11
C VAL A 201 6.45 -1.39 3.28
N LEU A 202 7.67 -1.49 3.85
CA LEU A 202 8.75 -2.31 3.26
C LEU A 202 8.44 -3.81 3.24
N GLN A 203 7.44 -4.27 4.01
CA GLN A 203 6.95 -5.65 3.92
C GLN A 203 5.85 -5.84 2.85
N GLU A 204 5.21 -4.77 2.37
CA GLU A 204 4.01 -4.92 1.52
C GLU A 204 4.00 -4.12 0.19
N LEU A 205 4.23 -2.80 0.13
CA LEU A 205 4.06 -2.04 -1.13
C LEU A 205 4.99 -0.83 -1.33
N HIS A 206 5.73 -0.83 -2.44
CA HIS A 206 6.50 0.31 -2.92
C HIS A 206 5.65 1.29 -3.75
N GLY A 207 5.04 2.27 -3.09
CA GLY A 207 5.03 3.65 -3.61
C GLY A 207 4.42 3.95 -4.99
N VAL A 208 3.37 3.24 -5.41
CA VAL A 208 2.55 3.61 -6.58
C VAL A 208 1.09 3.73 -6.15
N ASP A 209 0.35 4.69 -6.70
CA ASP A 209 -1.10 4.58 -6.71
C ASP A 209 -1.49 3.63 -7.84
N TRP A 210 -1.70 2.37 -7.45
CA TRP A 210 -2.11 1.30 -8.35
C TRP A 210 -3.44 1.58 -9.05
N MET A 211 -4.33 2.39 -8.47
CA MET A 211 -5.62 2.69 -9.08
C MET A 211 -5.44 3.65 -10.27
N ASP A 212 -4.60 4.67 -10.11
CA ASP A 212 -4.25 5.60 -11.19
C ASP A 212 -3.51 4.84 -12.31
N PHE A 213 -2.46 4.07 -11.95
CA PHE A 213 -1.70 3.25 -12.91
C PHE A 213 -2.59 2.28 -13.69
N TYR A 214 -3.47 1.54 -13.00
CA TYR A 214 -4.39 0.60 -13.65
C TYR A 214 -5.45 1.33 -14.50
N SER A 215 -5.87 2.53 -14.12
CA SER A 215 -6.79 3.32 -14.93
C SER A 215 -6.18 3.88 -16.22
N GLU A 216 -4.85 4.06 -16.24
CA GLU A 216 -4.11 4.69 -17.35
C GLU A 216 -3.43 3.68 -18.27
N PHE A 217 -2.88 2.59 -17.74
CA PHE A 217 -2.00 1.66 -18.48
C PHE A 217 -2.45 0.19 -18.52
N ASN A 218 -3.60 -0.17 -17.95
CA ASN A 218 -4.00 -1.58 -17.88
C ASN A 218 -4.25 -2.21 -19.25
N GLY A 219 -4.74 -1.46 -20.24
CA GLY A 219 -5.01 -2.01 -21.58
C GLY A 219 -3.73 -2.45 -22.30
N GLU A 220 -2.69 -1.63 -22.15
CA GLU A 220 -1.36 -1.81 -22.72
C GLU A 220 -0.63 -2.94 -21.97
N LEU A 221 -0.69 -2.95 -20.63
CA LEU A 221 -0.15 -4.03 -19.80
C LEU A 221 -0.80 -5.38 -20.12
N ASP A 222 -2.14 -5.45 -20.17
CA ASP A 222 -2.88 -6.68 -20.49
C ASP A 222 -2.55 -7.18 -21.90
N SER A 223 -2.46 -6.28 -22.87
CA SER A 223 -2.09 -6.61 -24.26
C SER A 223 -0.70 -7.23 -24.35
N ASP A 224 0.31 -6.53 -23.84
CA ASP A 224 1.71 -6.95 -23.96
C ASP A 224 2.01 -8.21 -23.14
N VAL A 225 1.52 -8.28 -21.89
CA VAL A 225 1.68 -9.49 -21.06
C VAL A 225 0.99 -10.70 -21.69
N CYS A 226 -0.13 -10.51 -22.40
CA CYS A 226 -0.76 -11.60 -23.15
C CYS A 226 0.13 -12.13 -24.28
N VAL A 227 0.82 -11.25 -25.01
CA VAL A 227 1.73 -11.65 -26.11
C VAL A 227 2.93 -12.42 -25.55
N GLU A 228 3.58 -11.89 -24.51
CA GLU A 228 4.73 -12.52 -23.87
C GLU A 228 4.36 -13.86 -23.20
N ALA A 229 3.17 -13.98 -22.61
CA ALA A 229 2.69 -15.24 -22.03
C ALA A 229 2.45 -16.34 -23.09
N ILE A 230 2.00 -15.98 -24.30
CA ILE A 230 1.85 -16.93 -25.42
C ILE A 230 3.23 -17.35 -25.95
N ALA A 231 4.14 -16.39 -26.16
CA ALA A 231 5.52 -16.69 -26.56
C ALA A 231 6.23 -17.61 -25.55
N TRP A 232 6.07 -17.34 -24.25
CA TRP A 232 6.58 -18.18 -23.17
C TRP A 232 6.01 -19.59 -23.20
N LEU A 233 4.71 -19.76 -23.51
CA LEU A 233 4.08 -21.08 -23.66
C LEU A 233 4.64 -21.85 -24.86
N ASP A 234 4.87 -21.19 -26.00
CA ASP A 234 5.47 -21.79 -27.20
C ASP A 234 6.94 -22.21 -26.97
N GLU A 235 7.69 -21.47 -26.15
CA GLU A 235 9.06 -21.83 -25.73
C GLU A 235 9.11 -22.86 -24.58
N CYS A 236 7.99 -23.06 -23.87
CA CYS A 236 7.93 -23.92 -22.69
C CYS A 236 8.23 -25.39 -23.03
N SER A 237 9.00 -26.06 -22.17
CA SER A 237 9.36 -27.47 -22.44
C SER A 237 8.13 -28.36 -22.52
N LEU A 238 8.03 -29.16 -23.59
CA LEU A 238 6.86 -30.01 -23.82
C LEU A 238 6.57 -30.98 -22.66
N SER A 239 7.59 -31.41 -21.92
CA SER A 239 7.44 -32.19 -20.69
C SER A 239 6.57 -31.48 -19.64
N VAL A 240 6.81 -30.18 -19.41
CA VAL A 240 6.06 -29.37 -18.44
C VAL A 240 4.64 -29.09 -18.97
N LEU A 241 4.50 -28.77 -20.26
CA LEU A 241 3.18 -28.57 -20.88
C LEU A 241 2.28 -29.81 -20.75
N ARG A 242 2.83 -31.00 -21.04
CA ARG A 242 2.13 -32.29 -20.89
C ARG A 242 1.70 -32.54 -19.44
N GLU A 243 2.61 -32.34 -18.48
CA GLU A 243 2.33 -32.48 -17.05
C GLU A 243 1.18 -31.56 -16.63
N LYS A 244 1.24 -30.27 -17.00
CA LYS A 244 0.21 -29.27 -16.64
C LYS A 244 -1.14 -29.53 -17.30
N LEU A 245 -1.16 -30.04 -18.53
CA LEU A 245 -2.41 -30.46 -19.18
C LEU A 245 -3.01 -31.70 -18.48
N VAL A 246 -2.20 -32.67 -18.05
CA VAL A 246 -2.68 -33.83 -17.28
C VAL A 246 -3.18 -33.43 -15.88
N GLU A 247 -2.50 -32.50 -15.19
CA GLU A 247 -2.99 -31.91 -13.93
C GLU A 247 -4.36 -31.22 -14.10
N ALA A 248 -4.62 -30.64 -15.27
CA ALA A 248 -5.90 -30.05 -15.65
C ALA A 248 -6.97 -31.10 -16.05
N ASN A 249 -6.67 -32.40 -15.94
CA ASN A 249 -7.50 -33.55 -16.34
C ASN A 249 -7.63 -33.78 -17.85
N TYR A 250 -6.76 -33.21 -18.69
CA TYR A 250 -6.68 -33.61 -20.10
C TYR A 250 -6.04 -35.00 -20.26
N PRO A 251 -6.32 -35.73 -21.36
CA PRO A 251 -6.01 -37.16 -21.45
C PRO A 251 -4.50 -37.46 -21.60
N GLY A 252 -3.87 -37.98 -20.54
CA GLY A 252 -2.43 -38.26 -20.52
C GLY A 252 -1.92 -39.20 -21.63
N LEU A 253 -2.72 -40.19 -22.03
CA LEU A 253 -2.38 -41.09 -23.14
C LEU A 253 -2.22 -40.37 -24.49
N ILE A 254 -2.91 -39.24 -24.68
CA ILE A 254 -2.73 -38.38 -25.87
C ILE A 254 -1.48 -37.52 -25.68
N MET A 255 -1.30 -36.94 -24.49
CA MET A 255 -0.13 -36.12 -24.15
C MET A 255 1.19 -36.85 -24.40
N ASP A 256 1.28 -38.14 -24.07
CA ASP A 256 2.46 -38.99 -24.34
C ASP A 256 2.89 -38.95 -25.83
N GLY A 257 1.93 -38.91 -26.76
CA GLY A 257 2.15 -38.96 -28.22
C GLY A 257 2.47 -37.63 -28.93
N VAL A 258 2.34 -36.49 -28.23
CA VAL A 258 2.32 -35.14 -28.83
C VAL A 258 3.57 -34.72 -29.66
N PHE A 259 4.79 -34.79 -29.12
CA PHE A 259 6.03 -34.24 -29.72
C PHE A 259 6.10 -32.71 -30.04
N ALA A 260 5.00 -31.99 -30.30
CA ALA A 260 4.99 -30.51 -30.41
C ALA A 260 3.62 -29.88 -30.04
N ALA A 261 3.65 -28.66 -29.50
CA ALA A 261 2.46 -27.86 -29.16
C ALA A 261 2.66 -26.40 -29.59
N SER A 262 1.57 -25.68 -29.86
CA SER A 262 1.58 -24.22 -30.00
C SER A 262 0.29 -23.60 -29.47
N PHE A 263 0.31 -22.30 -29.19
CA PHE A 263 -0.75 -21.60 -28.46
C PHE A 263 -1.25 -20.36 -29.20
N GLU A 264 -2.54 -20.04 -29.07
CA GLU A 264 -3.14 -18.83 -29.65
C GLU A 264 -4.23 -18.28 -28.73
N THR A 265 -4.28 -16.95 -28.56
CA THR A 265 -5.27 -16.27 -27.72
C THR A 265 -6.38 -15.66 -28.56
N TRP A 266 -7.64 -15.88 -28.16
CA TRP A 266 -8.82 -15.36 -28.84
C TRP A 266 -9.54 -14.25 -28.06
N ASP A 267 -9.54 -14.35 -26.73
CA ASP A 267 -10.26 -13.44 -25.84
C ASP A 267 -9.31 -12.42 -25.14
N GLY A 268 -7.99 -12.60 -25.24
CA GLY A 268 -7.00 -11.79 -24.50
C GLY A 268 -6.90 -12.17 -23.03
N VAL A 269 -6.47 -11.21 -22.21
CA VAL A 269 -6.48 -11.29 -20.74
C VAL A 269 -7.86 -10.93 -20.19
N GLU A 270 -8.36 -11.74 -19.26
CA GLU A 270 -9.49 -11.45 -18.38
C GLU A 270 -9.06 -11.60 -16.90
N ASP A 271 -9.92 -11.11 -15.99
CA ASP A 271 -9.82 -11.27 -14.53
C ASP A 271 -8.39 -11.00 -13.98
N SER A 272 -7.76 -9.90 -14.41
CA SER A 272 -6.41 -9.49 -14.03
C SER A 272 -6.35 -8.72 -12.69
N ASP A 273 -5.25 -8.94 -11.95
CA ASP A 273 -4.99 -8.41 -10.61
C ASP A 273 -3.49 -8.07 -10.45
N ILE A 274 -3.18 -6.83 -10.09
CA ILE A 274 -1.85 -6.46 -9.61
C ILE A 274 -1.68 -6.99 -8.17
N LEU A 275 -0.86 -8.03 -8.00
CA LEU A 275 -0.56 -8.64 -6.71
C LEU A 275 0.39 -7.78 -5.88
N ALA A 276 1.39 -7.17 -6.53
CA ALA A 276 2.29 -6.19 -5.96
C ALA A 276 2.88 -5.30 -7.06
N MET A 277 3.28 -4.07 -6.71
CA MET A 277 3.96 -3.18 -7.64
C MET A 277 5.03 -2.36 -6.91
N ARG A 278 6.15 -2.09 -7.61
CA ARG A 278 7.26 -1.27 -7.13
C ARG A 278 7.90 -0.46 -8.26
N LYS A 279 8.13 0.83 -8.04
CA LYS A 279 8.88 1.68 -8.98
C LYS A 279 10.36 1.27 -9.04
N ILE A 280 10.91 1.09 -10.24
CA ILE A 280 12.33 0.78 -10.50
C ILE A 280 13.12 2.09 -10.66
N ASP A 281 12.68 2.94 -11.59
CA ASP A 281 13.22 4.27 -11.90
C ASP A 281 12.09 5.19 -12.38
N GLU A 282 12.38 6.38 -12.92
CA GLU A 282 11.34 7.36 -13.28
C GLU A 282 10.29 6.84 -14.26
N ASP A 283 10.72 6.02 -15.23
CA ASP A 283 9.90 5.50 -16.34
C ASP A 283 9.39 4.07 -16.11
N ARG A 284 10.00 3.30 -15.20
CA ARG A 284 9.76 1.84 -15.12
C ARG A 284 9.26 1.34 -13.77
N TYR A 285 8.36 0.37 -13.85
CA TYR A 285 7.75 -0.30 -12.71
C TYR A 285 7.93 -1.80 -12.83
N PHE A 286 8.21 -2.46 -11.71
CA PHE A 286 8.11 -3.90 -11.56
C PHE A 286 6.73 -4.23 -10.98
N ILE A 287 6.05 -5.21 -11.55
CA ILE A 287 4.68 -5.60 -11.23
C ILE A 287 4.63 -7.11 -11.05
N ASP A 288 4.24 -7.61 -9.87
CA ASP A 288 3.80 -9.00 -9.74
C ASP A 288 2.33 -9.06 -10.13
N TYR A 289 2.03 -9.78 -11.21
CA TYR A 289 0.77 -9.75 -11.92
C TYR A 289 0.12 -11.13 -11.96
N ALA A 290 -1.18 -11.20 -11.66
CA ALA A 290 -2.01 -12.37 -11.88
C ALA A 290 -3.04 -12.05 -12.96
N PHE A 291 -3.28 -13.00 -13.86
CA PHE A 291 -4.22 -12.83 -14.96
C PHE A 291 -4.66 -14.20 -15.48
N ASP A 292 -5.77 -14.25 -16.23
CA ASP A 292 -6.19 -15.47 -16.91
C ASP A 292 -6.48 -15.24 -18.40
N ILE A 293 -6.07 -16.20 -19.23
CA ILE A 293 -6.41 -16.22 -20.66
C ILE A 293 -7.58 -17.18 -20.83
N ARG A 294 -8.78 -16.63 -21.04
CA ARG A 294 -10.03 -17.41 -21.11
C ARG A 294 -10.23 -18.17 -22.43
N GLY A 295 -9.72 -17.58 -23.50
CA GLY A 295 -9.86 -18.06 -24.88
C GLY A 295 -8.57 -18.64 -25.42
N LEU A 296 -7.87 -19.47 -24.62
CA LEU A 296 -6.62 -20.08 -25.06
C LEU A 296 -6.92 -21.29 -25.95
N GLU A 297 -6.58 -21.18 -27.23
CA GLU A 297 -6.54 -22.30 -28.16
C GLU A 297 -5.20 -23.03 -28.00
N VAL A 298 -5.25 -24.35 -27.80
CA VAL A 298 -4.09 -25.23 -27.70
C VAL A 298 -4.07 -26.14 -28.91
N LYS A 299 -2.98 -26.07 -29.69
CA LYS A 299 -2.76 -26.86 -30.91
C LYS A 299 -1.70 -27.92 -30.63
N LEU A 300 -2.11 -29.16 -30.47
CA LEU A 300 -1.20 -30.29 -30.22
C LEU A 300 -0.97 -31.05 -31.52
N LEU A 301 0.26 -31.07 -32.02
CA LEU A 301 0.65 -32.04 -33.05
C LEU A 301 0.80 -33.42 -32.37
N SER A 302 0.71 -34.50 -33.13
CA SER A 302 0.90 -35.87 -32.65
C SER A 302 0.97 -36.85 -33.83
N SER A 303 1.30 -38.12 -33.56
CA SER A 303 1.07 -39.19 -34.55
C SER A 303 -0.42 -39.59 -34.61
N PRO A 304 -1.00 -39.83 -35.80
CA PRO A 304 -2.38 -40.34 -35.97
C PRO A 304 -2.67 -41.68 -35.28
N THR A 305 -1.65 -42.39 -34.79
CA THR A 305 -1.80 -43.64 -34.04
C THR A 305 -1.94 -43.45 -32.52
N SER A 306 -1.89 -42.21 -32.03
CA SER A 306 -2.06 -41.87 -30.61
C SER A 306 -3.50 -42.21 -30.13
N PRO A 307 -3.71 -42.64 -28.87
CA PRO A 307 -5.03 -43.12 -28.44
C PRO A 307 -6.09 -42.00 -28.38
N ALA A 308 -6.94 -41.90 -29.41
CA ALA A 308 -7.98 -40.88 -29.56
C ALA A 308 -9.19 -41.07 -28.60
N SER A 309 -8.94 -41.28 -27.31
CA SER A 309 -9.96 -41.49 -26.29
C SER A 309 -9.73 -40.60 -25.06
N GLY A 310 -10.60 -39.61 -24.88
CA GLY A 310 -10.62 -38.73 -23.73
C GLY A 310 -11.51 -37.51 -23.96
N TYR A 311 -11.72 -36.71 -22.92
CA TYR A 311 -12.58 -35.51 -22.96
C TYR A 311 -11.72 -34.25 -22.92
N PHE A 312 -11.92 -33.34 -23.88
CA PHE A 312 -11.20 -32.07 -23.99
C PHE A 312 -12.10 -30.83 -23.75
N GLY A 313 -13.36 -31.02 -23.36
CA GLY A 313 -14.35 -29.96 -23.28
C GLY A 313 -15.35 -29.99 -24.44
N ALA A 314 -16.08 -28.89 -24.63
CA ALA A 314 -17.18 -28.78 -25.59
C ALA A 314 -16.74 -28.57 -27.05
N TYR A 315 -15.50 -28.10 -27.27
CA TYR A 315 -14.94 -27.83 -28.60
C TYR A 315 -13.55 -28.45 -28.72
N ILE A 316 -13.46 -29.44 -29.61
CA ILE A 316 -12.24 -30.10 -30.08
C ILE A 316 -12.35 -30.26 -31.59
N ASP A 317 -11.28 -29.98 -32.30
CA ASP A 317 -11.11 -30.26 -33.71
C ASP A 317 -9.85 -31.12 -33.92
N VAL A 318 -9.86 -31.97 -34.95
CA VAL A 318 -8.75 -32.88 -35.26
C VAL A 318 -8.54 -32.94 -36.77
N GLU A 319 -7.50 -32.25 -37.24
CA GLU A 319 -7.07 -32.30 -38.63
C GLU A 319 -5.94 -33.34 -38.80
N ILE A 320 -5.93 -34.04 -39.94
CA ILE A 320 -4.89 -35.02 -40.28
C ILE A 320 -4.32 -34.66 -41.65
N ASP A 321 -3.02 -34.37 -41.71
CA ASP A 321 -2.27 -34.15 -42.95
C ASP A 321 -0.94 -34.92 -42.92
N ASN A 322 -0.60 -35.58 -44.03
CA ASN A 322 0.67 -36.25 -44.28
C ASN A 322 1.29 -36.99 -43.06
N ASP A 323 0.51 -37.91 -42.46
CA ASP A 323 0.88 -38.72 -41.29
C ASP A 323 1.10 -37.97 -39.96
N LEU A 324 0.63 -36.72 -39.85
CA LEU A 324 0.53 -35.94 -38.62
C LEU A 324 -0.95 -35.66 -38.27
N ALA A 325 -1.26 -35.63 -36.97
CA ALA A 325 -2.57 -35.24 -36.46
C ALA A 325 -2.45 -33.99 -35.57
N THR A 326 -3.12 -32.91 -35.95
CA THR A 326 -3.23 -31.68 -35.18
C THR A 326 -4.55 -31.70 -34.42
N THR A 327 -4.49 -31.70 -33.10
CA THR A 327 -5.65 -31.63 -32.20
C THR A 327 -5.74 -30.23 -31.62
N SER A 328 -6.79 -29.49 -31.97
CA SER A 328 -7.05 -28.13 -31.48
C SER A 328 -8.20 -28.15 -30.46
N PHE A 329 -8.03 -27.50 -29.32
CA PHE A 329 -9.10 -27.35 -28.32
C PHE A 329 -8.94 -26.06 -27.52
N PHE A 330 -10.02 -25.63 -26.85
CA PHE A 330 -10.01 -24.44 -26.00
C PHE A 330 -9.90 -24.78 -24.51
N THR A 331 -9.06 -24.05 -23.81
CA THR A 331 -8.87 -24.08 -22.34
C THR A 331 -8.89 -22.66 -21.79
N ARG A 332 -9.02 -22.50 -20.47
CA ARG A 332 -8.48 -21.31 -19.78
C ARG A 332 -7.07 -21.60 -19.31
N ALA A 333 -6.26 -20.57 -19.09
CA ALA A 333 -4.97 -20.68 -18.40
C ALA A 333 -4.79 -19.53 -17.41
N ASP A 334 -4.50 -19.88 -16.16
CA ASP A 334 -4.17 -18.94 -15.08
C ASP A 334 -2.67 -18.72 -15.06
N PHE A 335 -2.24 -17.47 -14.91
CA PHE A 335 -0.83 -17.09 -14.82
C PHE A 335 -0.53 -16.27 -13.58
N LYS A 336 0.72 -16.36 -13.14
CA LYS A 336 1.37 -15.34 -12.31
C LYS A 336 2.73 -15.02 -12.91
N ALA A 337 2.96 -13.76 -13.22
CA ALA A 337 4.22 -13.29 -13.77
C ALA A 337 4.78 -12.13 -12.95
N SER A 338 6.10 -11.97 -12.99
CA SER A 338 6.79 -10.76 -12.58
C SER A 338 7.15 -9.99 -13.85
N VAL A 339 6.70 -8.74 -13.96
CA VAL A 339 6.70 -7.94 -15.19
C VAL A 339 7.48 -6.65 -14.96
N VAL A 340 8.24 -6.18 -15.96
CA VAL A 340 8.78 -4.82 -16.00
C VAL A 340 8.04 -4.01 -17.06
N PHE A 341 7.31 -2.97 -16.65
CA PHE A 341 6.53 -2.10 -17.53
C PHE A 341 7.14 -0.70 -17.58
N ASN A 342 7.22 -0.11 -18.78
CA ASN A 342 7.71 1.24 -19.02
C ASN A 342 6.54 2.18 -19.37
N ILE A 343 6.21 3.12 -18.48
CA ILE A 343 5.07 4.04 -18.65
C ILE A 343 5.30 5.12 -19.72
N THR A 344 6.55 5.43 -20.06
CA THR A 344 6.88 6.47 -21.04
C THR A 344 6.89 5.91 -22.47
N ALA A 345 7.14 4.60 -22.60
CA ALA A 345 7.06 3.86 -23.86
C ALA A 345 5.74 3.08 -24.03
N GLU A 346 4.94 2.94 -22.97
CA GLU A 346 3.68 2.18 -22.90
C GLU A 346 3.85 0.70 -23.32
N VAL A 347 4.97 0.08 -22.89
CA VAL A 347 5.30 -1.32 -23.23
C VAL A 347 5.85 -2.12 -22.05
N VAL A 348 5.70 -3.43 -22.14
CA VAL A 348 6.42 -4.39 -21.29
C VAL A 348 7.86 -4.57 -21.81
N GLU A 349 8.86 -4.39 -20.93
CA GLU A 349 10.29 -4.61 -21.24
C GLU A 349 10.78 -6.01 -20.88
N ASP A 350 10.15 -6.69 -19.91
CA ASP A 350 10.58 -8.00 -19.39
C ASP A 350 9.41 -8.75 -18.70
N VAL A 351 9.36 -10.08 -18.82
CA VAL A 351 8.35 -10.96 -18.21
C VAL A 351 8.98 -12.27 -17.73
N ASP A 352 8.83 -12.57 -16.44
CA ASP A 352 9.17 -13.88 -15.85
C ASP A 352 7.89 -14.58 -15.35
N VAL A 353 7.48 -15.67 -16.01
CA VAL A 353 6.30 -16.46 -15.64
C VAL A 353 6.61 -17.34 -14.43
N THR A 354 6.36 -16.81 -13.24
CA THR A 354 6.59 -17.48 -11.95
C THR A 354 5.74 -18.74 -11.74
N SER A 355 4.52 -18.79 -12.29
CA SER A 355 3.67 -19.99 -12.30
C SER A 355 2.55 -19.88 -13.34
N PHE A 356 2.10 -21.03 -13.84
CA PHE A 356 0.92 -21.11 -14.70
C PHE A 356 0.15 -22.42 -14.46
N LYS A 357 -1.13 -22.44 -14.87
CA LYS A 357 -2.00 -23.61 -14.77
C LYS A 357 -3.12 -23.58 -15.82
N PHE A 358 -3.34 -24.70 -16.51
CA PHE A 358 -4.53 -24.87 -17.34
C PHE A 358 -5.78 -25.18 -16.50
N ARG A 359 -6.93 -24.64 -16.92
CA ARG A 359 -8.27 -24.97 -16.40
C ARG A 359 -9.19 -25.35 -17.57
N PRO A 360 -9.87 -26.51 -17.54
CA PRO A 360 -10.90 -26.83 -18.52
C PRO A 360 -11.97 -25.74 -18.60
N ARG A 361 -12.44 -25.46 -19.82
CA ARG A 361 -13.44 -24.42 -20.14
C ARG A 361 -14.86 -24.84 -19.76
#